data_AF-A0A7C9HS64-F1
#
_entry.id   AF-A0A7C9HS64-F1
#
_cell.length_a   1.000
_cell.length_b   1.000
_cell.length_c   1.000
_cell.angle_alpha   90.00
_cell.angle_beta   90.00
_cell.angle_gamma   90.00
#
_symmetry.space_group_name_H-M   'P 1'
#
loop_
_entity.id
_entity.type
_entity.pdbx_description
1 polymer ?
#
loop_
_entity_poly.entity_id
_entity_poly.type
_entity_poly.pdbx_seq_one_letter_code
_entity_poly.pdbx_strand_id
1 'polypeptide(L)'
;MTLPAQTRTDKGVRGFELDLHVAFAQPLPEAQARAALLMLEGFTLDLYRPHPAALRREGEEASLDADAGVPSARLTGPLRDPEVVRAALAALLVGPARYVEVGVRGFLRSAQGQTDWMPWRRNAVLPRARVAEVTFEPGVRFVLE
;
A
#
# COMPACT_ATOMS: atom_id res chain seq x y z
N MET A 1 -23.36 1.30 -24.65
CA MET A 1 -22.09 0.53 -24.69
C MET A 1 -21.01 1.37 -24.06
N THR A 2 -20.67 1.10 -22.81
CA THR A 2 -19.67 1.85 -22.04
C THR A 2 -18.31 1.18 -22.26
N LEU A 3 -17.37 1.90 -22.88
CA LEU A 3 -16.01 1.39 -23.10
C LEU A 3 -15.31 1.21 -21.75
N PRO A 4 -14.56 0.11 -21.52
CA PRO A 4 -13.78 -0.03 -20.29
C PRO A 4 -12.72 1.06 -20.24
N ALA A 5 -12.58 1.71 -19.09
CA ALA A 5 -11.52 2.68 -18.84
C ALA A 5 -10.17 1.99 -19.01
N GLN A 6 -9.55 2.17 -20.19
CA GLN A 6 -8.17 1.76 -20.41
C GLN A 6 -7.30 2.66 -19.53
N THR A 7 -6.81 2.11 -18.41
CA THR A 7 -5.67 2.66 -17.68
C THR A 7 -4.45 2.54 -18.60
N ARG A 8 -4.33 3.49 -19.54
CA ARG A 8 -3.20 3.58 -20.45
C ARG A 8 -1.97 3.90 -19.62
N THR A 9 -1.14 2.89 -19.38
CA THR A 9 0.18 3.07 -18.77
C THR A 9 1.06 3.81 -19.77
N ASP A 10 1.12 5.14 -19.69
CA ASP A 10 1.98 5.92 -20.57
C ASP A 10 3.45 5.57 -20.30
N LYS A 11 4.11 5.11 -21.38
CA LYS A 11 5.49 4.61 -21.40
C LYS A 11 6.47 5.78 -21.43
N GLY A 12 7.57 5.69 -20.68
CA GLY A 12 8.59 6.76 -20.63
C GLY A 12 8.17 8.00 -19.83
N VAL A 13 7.17 7.89 -18.97
CA VAL A 13 6.58 9.02 -18.24
C VAL A 13 7.09 9.07 -16.81
N ARG A 14 7.39 10.30 -16.36
CA ARG A 14 7.60 10.64 -14.95
C ARG A 14 6.28 11.10 -14.36
N GLY A 15 6.00 10.69 -13.14
CA GLY A 15 4.77 11.09 -12.48
C GLY A 15 4.84 10.89 -10.98
N PHE A 16 3.68 11.05 -10.36
CA PHE A 16 3.48 10.85 -8.95
C PHE A 16 2.24 9.99 -8.74
N GLU A 17 2.35 9.02 -7.84
CA GLU A 17 1.25 8.16 -7.44
C GLU A 17 1.22 8.08 -5.91
N LEU A 18 0.03 7.90 -5.36
CA LEU A 18 -0.11 7.50 -3.97
C LEU A 18 0.58 6.14 -3.81
N ASP A 19 1.44 6.03 -2.80
CA ASP A 19 2.09 4.82 -2.35
C ASP A 19 1.73 4.64 -0.88
N LEU A 20 0.93 3.62 -0.58
CA LEU A 20 0.40 3.34 0.73
C LEU A 20 0.80 1.91 1.13
N HIS A 21 1.48 1.77 2.26
CA HIS A 21 1.88 0.48 2.81
C HIS A 21 1.23 0.29 4.19
N VAL A 22 0.42 -0.77 4.31
CA VAL A 22 -0.26 -1.15 5.55
C VAL A 22 0.46 -2.34 6.14
N ALA A 23 0.91 -2.22 7.39
CA ALA A 23 1.25 -3.37 8.20
C ALA A 23 0.08 -3.69 9.12
N PHE A 24 -0.39 -4.93 9.14
CA PHE A 24 -1.51 -5.34 10.01
C PHE A 24 -1.01 -5.65 11.43
N ALA A 25 -1.87 -5.43 12.43
CA ALA A 25 -1.59 -5.74 13.84
C ALA A 25 -1.37 -7.24 14.07
N GLN A 26 -2.09 -8.05 13.30
CA GLN A 26 -1.89 -9.49 13.17
C GLN A 26 -2.04 -9.87 11.69
N PRO A 27 -1.36 -10.93 11.20
CA PRO A 27 -1.57 -11.41 9.85
C PRO A 27 -3.06 -11.72 9.60
N LEU A 28 -3.62 -11.18 8.51
CA LEU A 28 -5.03 -11.37 8.16
C LEU A 28 -5.21 -12.43 7.08
N PRO A 29 -6.29 -13.24 7.12
CA PRO A 29 -6.69 -14.03 5.96
C PRO A 29 -6.80 -13.16 4.70
N GLU A 30 -6.42 -13.68 3.53
CA GLU A 30 -6.38 -12.90 2.27
C GLU A 30 -7.70 -12.17 2.00
N ALA A 31 -8.84 -12.85 2.17
CA ALA A 31 -10.16 -12.27 1.97
C ALA A 31 -10.42 -11.07 2.90
N GLN A 32 -9.98 -11.15 4.16
CA GLN A 32 -10.12 -10.07 5.14
C GLN A 32 -9.17 -8.90 4.83
N ALA A 33 -7.91 -9.20 4.44
CA ALA A 33 -6.96 -8.19 4.01
C ALA A 33 -7.48 -7.40 2.80
N ARG A 34 -8.04 -8.10 1.79
CA ARG A 34 -8.69 -7.46 0.64
C ARG A 34 -9.88 -6.62 1.07
N ALA A 35 -10.78 -7.18 1.89
CA ALA A 35 -11.97 -6.47 2.34
C ALA A 35 -11.65 -5.18 3.12
N ALA A 36 -10.64 -5.20 3.98
CA ALA A 36 -10.18 -4.02 4.72
C ALA A 36 -9.66 -2.90 3.79
N LEU A 37 -9.19 -3.26 2.60
CA LEU A 37 -8.57 -2.34 1.64
C LEU A 37 -9.51 -1.94 0.49
N LEU A 38 -10.72 -2.53 0.41
CA LEU A 38 -11.71 -2.22 -0.63
C LEU A 38 -12.19 -0.76 -0.59
N MET A 39 -12.07 -0.07 0.55
CA MET A 39 -12.42 1.36 0.66
C MET A 39 -11.54 2.26 -0.23
N LEU A 40 -10.41 1.74 -0.71
CA LEU A 40 -9.48 2.40 -1.62
C LEU A 40 -9.66 1.83 -3.03
N GLU A 41 -10.79 2.14 -3.66
CA GLU A 41 -11.07 1.69 -5.02
C GLU A 41 -10.17 2.37 -6.07
N GLY A 42 -9.75 1.61 -7.07
CA GLY A 42 -8.96 2.12 -8.19
C GLY A 42 -7.45 2.21 -7.94
N PHE A 43 -6.97 1.65 -6.83
CA PHE A 43 -5.55 1.38 -6.57
C PHE A 43 -5.20 -0.06 -6.96
N THR A 44 -3.95 -0.25 -7.41
CA THR A 44 -3.34 -1.57 -7.54
C THR A 44 -2.99 -2.08 -6.14
N LEU A 45 -3.48 -3.28 -5.82
CA LEU A 45 -3.28 -3.92 -4.51
C LEU A 45 -2.28 -5.07 -4.65
N ASP A 46 -1.16 -4.95 -3.94
CA ASP A 46 -0.16 -6.00 -3.77
C ASP A 46 -0.21 -6.52 -2.32
N LEU A 47 -0.50 -7.80 -2.14
CA LEU A 47 -0.49 -8.45 -0.83
C LEU A 47 0.85 -9.14 -0.60
N TYR A 48 1.55 -8.76 0.46
CA TYR A 48 2.82 -9.38 0.81
C TYR A 48 2.57 -10.61 1.66
N ARG A 49 2.81 -11.79 1.08
CA ARG A 49 2.86 -13.05 1.82
C ARG A 49 4.27 -13.31 2.34
N PRO A 50 4.42 -13.91 3.53
CA PRO A 50 5.71 -14.41 3.97
C PRO A 50 6.27 -15.36 2.91
N HIS A 51 7.53 -15.16 2.52
CA HIS A 51 8.18 -16.10 1.62
C HIS A 51 8.31 -17.47 2.32
N PRO A 52 8.09 -18.61 1.66
CA PRO A 52 8.16 -19.93 2.29
C PRO A 52 9.49 -20.20 3.00
N ALA A 53 10.58 -19.62 2.51
CA ALA A 53 11.90 -19.72 3.13
C ALA A 53 12.04 -18.99 4.48
N ALA A 54 11.19 -18.00 4.77
CA ALA A 54 11.18 -17.29 6.06
C ALA A 54 10.39 -18.06 7.15
N LEU A 55 9.59 -19.05 6.75
CA LEU A 55 8.85 -19.94 7.65
C LEU A 55 9.66 -21.19 8.06
N ARG A 56 10.89 -21.34 7.54
CA ARG A 56 11.78 -22.43 7.94
C ARG A 56 12.34 -22.18 9.34
N ARG A 57 11.90 -22.95 10.32
CA ARG A 57 12.70 -23.29 11.50
C ARG A 57 13.69 -24.37 11.08
N GLU A 58 14.94 -24.32 11.57
CA GLU A 58 15.91 -25.38 11.29
C GLU A 58 15.34 -26.75 11.70
N GLY A 59 15.09 -27.63 10.73
CA GLY A 59 14.59 -28.98 10.94
C GLY A 59 13.11 -29.23 10.59
N GLU A 60 12.33 -28.22 10.22
CA GLU A 60 10.92 -28.40 9.80
C GLU A 60 10.77 -28.33 8.28
N GLU A 61 10.06 -29.30 7.69
CA GLU A 61 9.59 -29.20 6.30
C GLU A 61 8.75 -27.93 6.18
N ALA A 62 9.05 -27.09 5.18
CA ALA A 62 8.32 -25.86 4.96
C ALA A 62 6.86 -26.20 4.65
N SER A 63 5.99 -26.14 5.67
CA SER A 63 4.55 -26.06 5.42
C SER A 63 4.35 -24.74 4.69
N LEU A 64 3.89 -24.84 3.44
CA LEU A 64 3.16 -23.74 2.82
C LEU A 64 1.85 -23.63 3.59
N ASP A 65 1.89 -23.13 4.83
CA ASP A 65 0.67 -22.77 5.54
C ASP A 65 0.07 -21.59 4.77
N ALA A 66 -0.82 -21.94 3.83
CA ALA A 66 -1.69 -21.00 3.14
C ALA A 66 -2.51 -20.15 4.14
N ASP A 67 -2.52 -20.56 5.40
CA ASP A 67 -3.17 -19.94 6.54
C ASP A 67 -2.26 -19.02 7.39
N ALA A 68 -0.97 -18.84 7.04
CA ALA A 68 -0.06 -17.94 7.75
C ALA A 68 -0.49 -16.45 7.70
N GLY A 69 -1.52 -16.14 6.91
CA GLY A 69 -2.09 -14.81 6.78
C GLY A 69 -1.20 -13.84 6.01
N VAL A 70 -1.77 -12.67 5.72
CA VAL A 70 -1.14 -11.55 5.06
C VAL A 70 -0.71 -10.56 6.14
N PRO A 71 0.60 -10.41 6.42
CA PRO A 71 1.09 -9.46 7.42
C PRO A 71 1.05 -8.01 6.94
N SER A 72 1.13 -7.77 5.62
CA SER A 72 1.15 -6.41 5.07
C SER A 72 0.66 -6.35 3.63
N ALA A 73 0.27 -5.17 3.19
CA ALA A 73 -0.23 -4.90 1.86
C ALA A 73 0.21 -3.53 1.36
N ARG A 74 0.43 -3.39 0.06
CA ARG A 74 0.75 -2.14 -0.60
C ARG A 74 -0.33 -1.77 -1.60
N LEU A 75 -0.72 -0.50 -1.59
CA LEU A 75 -1.61 0.10 -2.56
C LEU A 75 -0.88 1.18 -3.32
N THR A 76 -0.94 1.14 -4.64
CA THR A 76 -0.36 2.16 -5.52
C THR A 76 -1.36 2.62 -6.56
N GLY A 77 -1.29 3.91 -6.94
CA GLY A 77 -2.18 4.45 -7.96
C GLY A 77 -2.39 5.96 -7.85
N PRO A 78 -3.16 6.56 -8.77
CA PRO A 78 -3.37 8.00 -8.77
C PRO A 78 -4.08 8.44 -7.48
N LEU A 79 -3.60 9.51 -6.86
CA LEU A 79 -4.32 10.15 -5.76
C LEU A 79 -5.64 10.69 -6.32
N ARG A 80 -6.76 10.19 -5.79
CA ARG A 80 -8.11 10.62 -6.16
C ARG A 80 -8.58 11.73 -5.22
N ASP A 81 -9.30 11.37 -4.17
CA ASP A 81 -9.80 12.29 -3.16
C ASP A 81 -8.98 12.17 -1.86
N PRO A 82 -8.21 13.22 -1.48
CA PRO A 82 -7.45 13.24 -0.24
C PRO A 82 -8.27 12.98 1.02
N GLU A 83 -9.51 13.43 1.10
CA GLU A 83 -10.36 13.23 2.29
C GLU A 83 -10.82 11.79 2.41
N VAL A 84 -11.17 11.15 1.29
CA VAL A 84 -11.51 9.72 1.27
C VAL A 84 -10.30 8.88 1.69
N VAL A 85 -9.10 9.23 1.23
CA VAL A 85 -7.87 8.54 1.66
C VAL A 85 -7.63 8.74 3.15
N ARG A 86 -7.78 9.97 3.68
CA ARG A 86 -7.68 10.23 5.14
C ARG A 86 -8.71 9.43 5.94
N ALA A 87 -9.95 9.37 5.49
CA ALA A 87 -10.99 8.58 6.16
C ALA A 87 -10.65 7.08 6.16
N ALA A 88 -10.17 6.54 5.03
CA ALA A 88 -9.75 5.15 4.92
C ALA A 88 -8.54 4.84 5.83
N LEU A 89 -7.54 5.73 5.87
CA LEU A 89 -6.40 5.62 6.78
C LEU A 89 -6.83 5.59 8.24
N ALA A 90 -7.73 6.49 8.65
CA ALA A 90 -8.26 6.53 10.01
C ALA A 90 -8.98 5.22 10.37
N ALA A 91 -9.83 4.71 9.48
CA ALA A 91 -10.53 3.45 9.67
C ALA A 91 -9.57 2.25 9.79
N LEU A 92 -8.53 2.19 8.94
CA LEU A 92 -7.49 1.16 9.02
C LEU A 92 -6.73 1.20 10.36
N LEU A 93 -6.38 2.41 10.82
CA LEU A 93 -5.60 2.61 12.05
C LEU A 93 -6.42 2.41 13.33
N VAL A 94 -7.75 2.59 13.29
CA VAL A 94 -8.64 2.19 14.39
C VAL A 94 -8.86 0.68 14.40
N GLY A 95 -8.88 0.05 13.22
CA GLY A 95 -9.14 -1.37 13.06
C GLY A 95 -7.85 -2.20 12.91
N PRO A 96 -7.62 -2.82 11.73
CA PRO A 96 -6.66 -3.90 11.62
C PRO A 96 -5.19 -3.48 11.46
N ALA A 97 -4.89 -2.22 11.16
CA ALA A 97 -3.51 -1.81 10.87
C ALA A 97 -2.69 -1.60 12.14
N ARG A 98 -1.44 -2.07 12.19
CA ARG A 98 -0.45 -1.71 13.22
C ARG A 98 0.22 -0.39 12.96
N TYR A 99 0.45 -0.04 11.71
CA TYR A 99 0.94 1.25 11.25
C TYR A 99 0.68 1.37 9.75
N VAL A 100 0.65 2.59 9.24
CA VAL A 100 0.49 2.85 7.82
C VAL A 100 1.54 3.84 7.37
N GLU A 101 2.27 3.50 6.31
CA GLU A 101 3.08 4.45 5.57
C GLU A 101 2.28 4.96 4.38
N VAL A 102 2.22 6.27 4.17
CA VAL A 102 1.47 6.87 3.07
C VAL A 102 2.20 8.10 2.52
N GLY A 103 2.23 8.22 1.21
CA GLY A 103 2.81 9.40 0.57
C GLY A 103 2.55 9.43 -0.93
N VAL A 104 2.76 10.59 -1.54
CA VAL A 104 2.72 10.72 -3.00
C VAL A 104 4.14 10.53 -3.52
N ARG A 105 4.43 9.35 -4.06
CA ARG A 105 5.77 8.94 -4.50
C ARG A 105 5.99 9.25 -5.96
N GLY A 106 7.15 9.83 -6.26
CA GLY A 106 7.59 9.98 -7.64
C GLY A 106 7.93 8.64 -8.27
N PHE A 107 7.65 8.47 -9.55
CA PHE A 107 8.04 7.29 -10.31
C PHE A 107 8.56 7.67 -11.70
N LEU A 108 9.34 6.76 -12.29
CA LEU A 108 9.70 6.73 -13.69
C LEU A 108 9.18 5.42 -14.28
N ARG A 109 8.28 5.50 -15.26
CA ARG A 109 7.82 4.31 -16.01
C ARG A 109 8.69 4.14 -17.24
N SER A 110 9.38 3.01 -17.32
CA SER A 110 10.18 2.66 -18.51
C SER A 110 9.30 2.44 -19.73
N ALA A 111 9.91 2.40 -20.92
CA ALA A 111 9.20 2.07 -22.15
C ALA A 111 8.65 0.62 -22.15
N GLN A 112 9.22 -0.24 -21.32
CA GLN A 112 8.83 -1.63 -21.11
C GLN A 112 7.74 -1.78 -20.02
N GLY A 113 7.32 -0.68 -19.37
CA GLY A 113 6.28 -0.67 -18.34
C GLY A 113 6.78 -0.98 -16.92
N GLN A 114 8.09 -1.12 -16.71
CA GLN A 114 8.67 -1.23 -15.38
C GLN A 114 8.56 0.11 -14.66
N THR A 115 8.16 0.09 -13.40
CA THR A 115 8.03 1.30 -12.58
C THR A 115 9.22 1.39 -11.63
N ASP A 116 10.10 2.37 -11.87
CA ASP A 116 11.19 2.71 -10.96
C ASP A 116 10.74 3.81 -10.01
N TRP A 117 10.65 3.46 -8.73
CA TRP A 117 10.19 4.37 -7.69
C TRP A 117 11.31 5.28 -7.21
N MET A 118 11.06 6.59 -7.23
CA MET A 118 12.02 7.59 -6.77
C MET A 118 12.17 7.52 -5.23
N PRO A 119 13.33 7.92 -4.69
CA PRO A 119 13.50 8.05 -3.25
C PRO A 119 12.58 9.12 -2.68
N TRP A 120 12.17 8.93 -1.43
CA TRP A 120 11.44 9.94 -0.67
C TRP A 120 12.35 11.14 -0.40
N ARG A 121 11.82 12.35 -0.58
CA ARG A 121 12.51 13.60 -0.25
C ARG A 121 12.52 13.84 1.25
N ARG A 122 11.43 13.46 1.92
CA ARG A 122 11.24 13.64 3.36
C ARG A 122 10.40 12.50 3.93
N ASN A 123 10.70 12.15 5.18
CA ASN A 123 9.85 11.29 5.99
C ASN A 123 9.35 12.10 7.20
N ALA A 124 8.10 11.90 7.58
CA ALA A 124 7.51 12.46 8.79
C ALA A 124 6.81 11.32 9.54
N VAL A 125 7.06 11.24 10.85
CA VAL A 125 6.35 10.30 11.72
C VAL A 125 5.25 11.07 12.43
N LEU A 126 4.03 10.55 12.38
CA LEU A 126 2.88 11.14 13.05
C LEU A 126 2.22 10.07 13.93
N PRO A 127 1.68 10.48 15.10
CA PRO A 127 0.79 9.62 15.86
C PRO A 127 -0.38 9.15 15.01
N ARG A 128 -0.78 7.88 15.18
CA ARG A 128 -1.94 7.24 14.50
C ARG A 128 -3.22 8.08 14.49
N ALA A 129 -3.46 8.84 15.56
CA ALA A 129 -4.66 9.67 15.71
C ALA A 129 -4.64 10.96 14.86
N ARG A 130 -3.48 11.33 14.30
CA ARG A 130 -3.26 12.59 13.58
C ARG A 130 -3.29 12.43 12.06
N VAL A 131 -4.20 11.59 11.56
CA VAL A 131 -4.38 11.35 10.12
C VAL A 131 -4.72 12.62 9.34
N ALA A 132 -5.41 13.58 9.98
CA ALA A 132 -5.74 14.88 9.38
C ALA A 132 -4.50 15.72 9.01
N GLU A 133 -3.33 15.46 9.60
CA GLU A 133 -2.09 16.19 9.31
C GLU A 133 -1.35 15.67 8.06
N VAL A 134 -1.86 14.63 7.40
CA VAL A 134 -1.25 14.09 6.15
C VAL A 134 -1.56 15.02 4.97
N THR A 135 -0.52 15.67 4.43
CA THR A 135 -0.66 16.72 3.39
C THR A 135 -0.59 16.21 1.94
N PHE A 136 -0.27 14.94 1.71
CA PHE A 136 -0.07 14.33 0.38
C PHE A 136 0.90 15.09 -0.55
N GLU A 137 1.87 15.78 0.03
CA GLU A 137 2.90 16.48 -0.74
C GLU A 137 3.79 15.51 -1.54
N PRO A 138 4.11 15.84 -2.81
CA PRO A 138 4.99 15.00 -3.62
C PRO A 138 6.37 14.78 -2.99
N GLY A 139 6.73 13.51 -2.84
CA GLY A 139 8.00 13.06 -2.27
C GLY A 139 8.04 13.07 -0.75
N VAL A 140 6.93 13.32 -0.05
CA VAL A 140 6.83 13.19 1.41
C VAL A 140 6.14 11.88 1.77
N ARG A 141 6.79 11.07 2.61
CA ARG A 141 6.19 9.89 3.24
C ARG A 141 5.84 10.20 4.69
N PHE A 142 4.60 9.92 5.06
CA PHE A 142 4.13 9.92 6.43
C PHE A 142 4.09 8.50 6.97
N VAL A 143 4.60 8.28 8.18
CA VAL A 143 4.50 7.01 8.92
C VAL A 143 3.55 7.26 10.09
N LEU A 144 2.41 6.57 10.07
CA LEU A 144 1.33 6.68 11.05
C LEU A 144 1.45 5.52 12.03
N GLU A 145 2.09 5.73 13.18
CA GLU A 145 2.37 4.71 14.21
C GLU A 145 2.04 5.16 15.64
#